data_AF-A0A355PH47-F1
#
_entry.id   AF-A0A355PH47-F1
#
_cell.length_a   1.000
_cell.length_b   1.000
_cell.length_c   1.000
_cell.angle_alpha   90.00
_cell.angle_beta   90.00
_cell.angle_gamma   90.00
#
_symmetry.space_group_name_H-M   'P 1'
#
loop_
_entity.id
_entity.type
_entity.pdbx_description
1 polymer ?
#
loop_
_entity_poly.entity_id
_entity_poly.type
_entity_poly.pdbx_seq_one_letter_code
_entity_poly.pdbx_strand_id
1 'polypeptide(L)' 'MFKKLLSGLFGSQGGGNTSTGTKAAEPVEYKEYLIISQPDNQSGQYRVSGWIRKPDSQGGAQEHRFERSDMLPGREA' A
#
# COMPACT_ATOMS: atom_id res chain seq x y z
N MET A 1 13.05 -20.52 3.39
CA MET A 1 14.00 -19.60 2.73
C MET A 1 13.35 -18.78 1.59
N PHE A 2 12.04 -18.48 1.67
CA PHE A 2 11.31 -17.67 0.68
C PHE A 2 11.48 -16.14 0.85
N LYS A 3 12.04 -15.69 1.98
CA LYS A 3 12.23 -14.27 2.34
C LYS A 3 13.25 -13.51 1.50
N LYS A 4 13.96 -14.16 0.57
CA LYS A 4 15.09 -13.56 -0.16
C LYS A 4 14.85 -13.30 -1.65
N LEU A 5 13.74 -13.78 -2.23
CA LEU A 5 13.45 -13.55 -3.65
C LEU A 5 12.57 -12.32 -3.93
N LEU A 6 11.95 -11.71 -2.91
CA LEU A 6 10.93 -10.66 -3.13
C LEU A 6 11.47 -9.23 -2.91
N SER A 7 12.71 -9.07 -2.43
CA SER A 7 13.32 -7.76 -2.19
C SER A 7 13.80 -7.03 -3.47
N GLY A 8 13.79 -7.70 -4.63
CA GLY A 8 14.40 -7.19 -5.86
C GLY A 8 13.45 -6.87 -7.01
N LEU A 9 12.14 -7.14 -6.89
CA LEU A 9 11.16 -7.03 -7.98
C LEU A 9 9.95 -6.17 -7.58
N PHE A 10 10.13 -5.17 -6.71
CA PHE A 10 9.09 -4.16 -6.46
C PHE A 10 9.60 -2.72 -6.60
N GLY A 11 10.82 -2.55 -7.11
CA GLY A 11 11.31 -1.27 -7.61
C GLY A 11 11.03 -1.19 -9.11
N SER A 12 10.18 -0.24 -9.52
CA SER A 12 9.97 0.17 -10.92
C SER A 12 9.23 -0.82 -11.83
N GLN A 13 7.89 -0.79 -11.81
CA GLN A 13 7.07 -0.55 -13.02
C GLN A 13 5.58 -0.70 -12.67
N GLY A 14 4.83 0.39 -12.72
CA GLY A 14 3.40 0.42 -12.44
C GLY A 14 2.89 1.85 -12.47
N GLY A 15 3.01 2.49 -13.63
CA GLY A 15 2.67 3.89 -13.83
C GLY A 15 1.17 4.16 -13.79
N GLY A 16 0.84 5.39 -13.36
CA GLY A 16 -0.44 6.03 -13.72
C GLY A 16 -1.28 6.56 -12.57
N ASN A 17 -0.76 7.48 -11.74
CA ASN A 17 -1.43 8.77 -11.53
C ASN A 17 -0.49 9.72 -10.76
N THR A 18 0.02 10.73 -11.45
CA THR A 18 0.56 11.96 -10.87
C THR A 18 -0.55 12.74 -10.17
N SER A 19 -1.01 12.23 -9.02
CA SER A 19 -1.39 13.12 -7.93
C SER A 19 -0.11 13.35 -7.12
N THR A 20 0.01 14.48 -6.46
CA THR A 20 0.97 14.74 -5.37
C THR A 20 0.76 13.73 -4.24
N GLY A 21 1.08 12.46 -4.52
CA GLY A 21 0.45 11.30 -3.93
C GLY A 21 1.04 11.00 -2.58
N THR A 22 0.14 10.86 -1.61
CA THR A 22 0.49 10.53 -0.23
C THR A 22 1.39 9.31 -0.22
N LYS A 23 2.55 9.43 0.44
CA LYS A 23 3.62 8.41 0.45
C LYS A 23 3.02 7.06 0.82
N ALA A 24 3.41 5.98 0.16
CA ALA A 24 3.07 4.62 0.60
C ALA A 24 4.06 4.16 1.68
N ALA A 25 3.59 3.38 2.64
CA ALA A 25 4.45 2.69 3.61
C ALA A 25 4.94 1.35 3.04
N GLU A 26 5.89 0.73 3.73
CA GLU A 26 6.35 -0.63 3.40
C GLU A 26 5.19 -1.64 3.49
N PRO A 27 5.06 -2.58 2.54
CA PRO A 27 4.01 -3.59 2.56
C PRO A 27 4.12 -4.51 3.77
N VAL A 28 2.98 -4.85 4.38
CA VAL A 28 2.87 -5.89 5.40
C VAL A 28 2.19 -7.12 4.80
N GLU A 29 2.83 -8.28 4.92
CA GLU A 29 2.25 -9.56 4.49
C GLU A 29 1.21 -10.07 5.50
N TYR A 30 0.03 -10.44 5.01
CA TYR A 30 -1.02 -11.07 5.79
C TYR A 30 -1.85 -12.01 4.93
N LYS A 31 -1.84 -13.31 5.24
CA LYS A 31 -2.63 -14.35 4.54
C LYS A 31 -2.50 -14.27 3.00
N GLU A 32 -1.27 -14.21 2.49
CA GLU A 32 -0.94 -14.05 1.06
C GLU A 32 -1.27 -12.68 0.45
N TYR A 33 -1.83 -11.75 1.22
CA TYR A 33 -2.05 -10.37 0.80
C TYR A 33 -0.91 -9.46 1.25
N LEU A 34 -0.66 -8.43 0.45
CA LEU A 34 0.17 -7.28 0.79
C LEU A 34 -0.75 -6.14 1.19
N ILE A 35 -0.63 -5.67 2.44
CA ILE A 35 -1.35 -4.51 2.95
C ILE A 35 -0.38 -3.32 2.92
N ILE A 36 -0.72 -2.31 2.14
CA ILE A 36 0.13 -1.13 1.90
C ILE A 36 -0.61 0.08 2.45
N SER A 37 -0.15 0.59 3.59
CA SER A 37 -0.71 1.81 4.16
C SER A 37 -0.38 3.00 3.26
N GLN A 38 -1.38 3.77 2.89
CA GLN A 38 -1.23 5.00 2.13
C GLN A 38 -2.21 6.04 2.70
N PRO A 39 -1.98 6.54 3.93
CA PRO A 39 -2.91 7.44 4.59
C PRO A 39 -2.99 8.76 3.82
N ASP A 40 -4.21 9.25 3.59
CA ASP A 40 -4.44 10.51 2.87
C ASP A 40 -4.54 11.67 3.86
N ASN A 41 -3.88 12.81 3.58
CA ASN A 41 -3.97 13.98 4.44
C ASN A 41 -5.23 14.78 4.07
N GLN A 42 -6.17 14.84 5.01
CA GLN A 42 -7.40 15.60 4.89
C GLN A 42 -7.44 16.63 6.01
N SER A 43 -7.09 17.88 5.66
CA SER A 43 -7.11 19.02 6.58
C SER A 43 -6.26 18.83 7.84
N GLY A 44 -5.06 18.26 7.70
CA GLY A 44 -4.14 18.06 8.83
C GLY A 44 -4.39 16.79 9.64
N GLN A 45 -5.40 16.01 9.30
CA GLN A 45 -5.61 14.66 9.82
C GLN A 45 -5.37 13.63 8.72
N TYR A 46 -5.01 12.41 9.10
CA TYR A 46 -4.69 11.34 8.16
C TYR A 46 -5.77 10.27 8.19
N ARG A 47 -6.42 10.03 7.05
CA ARG A 47 -7.40 8.94 6.93
C ARG A 47 -6.67 7.60 6.91
N VAL A 48 -7.12 6.66 7.74
CA VAL A 48 -6.60 5.29 7.68
C VAL A 48 -7.07 4.67 6.36
N SER A 49 -6.15 4.59 5.40
CA SER A 49 -6.45 4.12 4.06
C SER A 49 -5.20 3.49 3.44
N GLY A 50 -5.41 2.61 2.48
CA GLY A 50 -4.33 2.02 1.71
C GLY A 50 -4.81 1.08 0.61
N TRP A 51 -3.96 0.13 0.26
CA TRP A 51 -4.23 -0.93 -0.69
C TRP A 51 -4.09 -2.31 -0.04
N ILE A 52 -4.94 -3.24 -0.47
CA ILE A 52 -4.79 -4.67 -0.25
C ILE A 52 -4.52 -5.29 -1.61
N ARG A 53 -3.38 -5.94 -1.78
CA ARG A 53 -2.97 -6.58 -3.03
C ARG A 53 -2.80 -8.08 -2.84
N LYS A 54 -3.31 -8.89 -3.77
CA LYS A 54 -2.96 -10.32 -3.87
C LYS A 54 -2.18 -10.55 -5.15
N PRO A 55 -0.85 -10.75 -5.09
CA PRO A 55 -0.06 -11.11 -6.26
C PRO A 55 -0.53 -12.43 -6.86
N ASP A 56 -0.48 -12.56 -8.18
CA ASP A 56 -0.71 -13.82 -8.88
C ASP A 56 0.61 -14.47 -9.34
N SER A 57 0.53 -15.71 -9.80
CA SER A 57 1.69 -16.48 -10.26
C SER A 57 2.23 -16.03 -11.62
N GLN A 58 1.54 -15.14 -12.33
CA GLN A 58 1.90 -14.61 -13.64
C GLN A 58 2.47 -13.19 -13.55
N GLY A 59 2.66 -12.66 -12.33
CA GLY A 59 3.23 -11.33 -12.09
C GLY A 59 2.20 -10.19 -12.08
N GLY A 60 0.90 -10.48 -12.16
CA GLY A 60 -0.17 -9.53 -11.91
C GLY A 60 -0.56 -9.46 -10.43
N ALA A 61 -1.58 -8.66 -10.12
CA ALA A 61 -2.15 -8.57 -8.78
C ALA A 61 -3.63 -8.19 -8.81
N GLN A 62 -4.43 -8.80 -7.92
CA GLN A 62 -5.74 -8.29 -7.57
C GLN A 62 -5.56 -7.15 -6.56
N GLU A 63 -6.13 -5.98 -6.84
CA GLU A 63 -6.00 -4.80 -6.00
C GLU A 63 -7.35 -4.34 -5.44
N HIS A 64 -7.36 -3.96 -4.16
CA HIS A 64 -8.50 -3.32 -3.51
C HIS A 64 -8.03 -2.10 -2.72
N ARG A 65 -8.63 -0.95 -3.00
CA ARG A 65 -8.47 0.26 -2.18
C ARG A 65 -9.33 0.10 -0.92
N PHE A 66 -8.77 0.37 0.24
CA PHE A 66 -9.55 0.51 1.47
C PHE A 66 -9.48 1.94 2.00
N GLU A 67 -10.61 2.40 2.51
CA GLU A 67 -10.74 3.66 3.23
C GLU A 67 -11.59 3.40 4.47
N ARG A 68 -11.04 3.73 5.63
CA ARG A 68 -11.76 3.63 6.90
C ARG A 68 -12.29 5.00 7.31
N SER A 69 -13.26 5.01 8.22
CA SER A 69 -13.77 6.24 8.83
C SER A 69 -12.79 6.86 9.83
N ASP A 70 -11.84 6.08 10.34
CA ASP A 70 -10.83 6.52 11.29
C ASP A 70 -9.91 7.62 10.70
N MET A 71 -9.68 8.65 11.50
CA MET A 71 -8.75 9.75 11.23
C MET A 71 -7.72 9.80 12.36
N LEU A 72 -6.45 9.98 12.02
CA LEU A 72 -5.33 10.05 12.97
C LEU A 72 -4.64 11.41 12.91
N PRO A 73 -4.10 11.93 14.03
CA PRO A 73 -3.41 13.22 14.08
C PRO A 73 -2.05 13.20 13.37
N GLY A 74 -1.50 12.00 13.16
CA GLY A 74 -0.23 11.79 12.48
C GLY A 74 -0.31 10.59 11.56
N ARG A 75 0.60 10.57 10.58
CA ARG A 75 0.69 9.49 9.60
C ARG A 75 1.15 8.17 10.20
N GLU A 76 2.07 8.22 11.16
CA GLU A 76 2.70 7.07 11.82
C GLU A 76 2.16 6.85 13.26
N ALA A 77 0.98 7.43 13.54
CA ALA A 77 0.35 7.43 14.87
C ALA A 77 -0.34 6.10 15.21
#